data_AF-A0A355IBI3-F1
#
_entry.id   AF-A0A355IBI3-F1
#
_cell.length_a   1.000
_cell.length_b   1.000
_cell.length_c   1.000
_cell.angle_alpha   90.00
_cell.angle_beta   90.00
_cell.angle_gamma   90.00
#
_symmetry.space_group_name_H-M   'P 1'
#
loop_
_entity.id
_entity.type
_entity.pdbx_description
1 polymer ?
#
loop_
_entity_poly.entity_id
_entity_poly.type
_entity_poly.pdbx_seq_one_letter_code
_entity_poly.pdbx_strand_id
1 'polypeptide(L)'
;MGGRGHGATLEVIADYHTHTIFSHGQGTVRLNAQAAARSGLRQLGIADHGPAMRWGLGVESLETFETIRRDIRDINEVSGTYRGLSVLLGCEANIIDFEGNLDIPPWLQSDLDVVLAGFHVQIRPRSLTQGMRYLVDRALSGMSSYVAKRERIRNTDVVTAALINNKIDILTHPGLRINIDTAELAKVSVQTGTLLEINCHHDDAMLAFVKVAARCGARFVISSDAHNPDQIGQYERGLEVARKAGLCGEQIMNVIAKGEDPEPKLARFRPSTHLAGSAKKRSDLSKDLHEYK
;
A
#
# COMPACT_ATOMS: atom_id res chain seq x y z
N MET A 1 -3.86 -35.30 0.56
CA MET A 1 -4.02 -35.04 -0.88
C MET A 1 -2.92 -34.08 -1.33
N GLY A 2 -2.18 -34.50 -2.35
CA GLY A 2 -1.12 -33.83 -3.13
C GLY A 2 -0.57 -32.48 -2.66
N GLY A 3 0.67 -32.50 -2.16
CA GLY A 3 1.53 -31.32 -2.16
C GLY A 3 1.84 -30.89 -3.61
N ARG A 4 1.58 -29.62 -3.93
CA ARG A 4 2.04 -28.95 -5.15
C ARG A 4 2.35 -27.50 -4.80
N GLY A 5 3.47 -26.98 -5.31
CA GLY A 5 3.70 -25.53 -5.35
C GLY A 5 5.14 -25.03 -5.33
N HIS A 6 6.16 -25.85 -5.07
CA HIS A 6 7.55 -25.36 -4.91
C HIS A 6 8.31 -25.15 -6.24
N GLY A 7 7.64 -24.80 -7.35
CA GLY A 7 8.32 -24.70 -8.65
C GLY A 7 7.64 -23.92 -9.77
N ALA A 8 6.52 -23.25 -9.53
CA ALA A 8 5.91 -22.39 -10.54
C ALA A 8 6.57 -21.00 -10.51
N THR A 9 7.07 -20.52 -11.65
CA THR A 9 7.55 -19.14 -11.78
C THR A 9 6.35 -18.20 -11.66
N LEU A 10 6.41 -17.27 -10.71
CA LEU A 10 5.37 -16.24 -10.54
C LEU A 10 5.62 -15.09 -11.51
N GLU A 11 4.53 -14.55 -12.06
CA GLU A 11 4.50 -13.39 -12.94
C GLU A 11 3.61 -12.32 -12.32
N VAL A 12 4.12 -11.08 -12.22
CA VAL A 12 3.34 -9.92 -11.78
C VAL A 12 2.48 -9.42 -12.93
N ILE A 13 1.16 -9.34 -12.71
CA ILE A 13 0.17 -8.96 -13.74
C ILE A 13 -0.53 -7.63 -13.46
N ALA A 14 -0.26 -7.03 -12.30
CA ALA A 14 -0.76 -5.71 -11.98
C ALA A 14 0.24 -4.93 -11.12
N ASP A 15 0.26 -3.62 -11.29
CA ASP A 15 1.08 -2.73 -10.48
C ASP A 15 0.22 -1.57 -9.99
N TYR A 16 -0.06 -1.54 -8.69
CA TYR A 16 -1.02 -0.60 -8.12
C TYR A 16 -0.39 0.67 -7.57
N HIS A 17 0.95 0.74 -7.54
CA HIS A 17 1.69 1.83 -6.94
C HIS A 17 2.64 2.46 -7.98
N THR A 18 2.12 3.40 -8.75
CA THR A 18 2.91 4.19 -9.71
C THR A 18 2.54 5.66 -9.62
N HIS A 19 3.53 6.53 -9.83
CA HIS A 19 3.40 7.98 -9.70
C HIS A 19 3.53 8.67 -11.06
N THR A 20 2.94 9.85 -11.17
CA THR A 20 2.96 10.66 -12.39
C THR A 20 3.44 12.08 -12.10
N ILE A 21 3.46 12.91 -13.15
CA ILE A 21 3.73 14.35 -13.05
C ILE A 21 2.72 15.10 -12.18
N PHE A 22 1.59 14.49 -11.80
CA PHE A 22 0.62 15.10 -10.89
C PHE A 22 1.10 15.12 -9.43
N SER A 23 2.12 14.34 -9.09
CA SER A 23 2.85 14.44 -7.82
C SER A 23 4.36 14.59 -8.08
N HIS A 24 5.18 13.60 -7.76
CA HIS A 24 6.63 13.64 -7.94
C HIS A 24 7.19 12.59 -8.91
N GLY A 25 6.32 12.00 -9.73
CA GLY A 25 6.72 11.20 -10.89
C GLY A 25 7.11 12.06 -12.10
N GLN A 26 7.67 11.42 -13.12
CA GLN A 26 8.11 12.04 -14.38
C GLN A 26 7.21 11.68 -15.57
N GLY A 27 6.43 10.61 -15.46
CA GLY A 27 5.53 10.13 -16.52
C GLY A 27 4.16 10.79 -16.48
N THR A 28 3.51 10.96 -17.64
CA THR A 28 2.06 11.17 -17.69
C THR A 28 1.33 9.84 -17.48
N VAL A 29 0.04 9.87 -17.15
CA VAL A 29 -0.82 8.67 -17.12
C VAL A 29 -0.66 7.83 -18.39
N ARG A 30 -0.64 8.48 -19.55
CA ARG A 30 -0.46 7.82 -20.85
C ARG A 30 0.92 7.15 -20.99
N LEU A 31 2.00 7.79 -20.56
CA LEU A 31 3.34 7.19 -20.63
C LEU A 31 3.45 5.99 -19.69
N ASN A 32 2.90 6.07 -18.48
CA ASN A 32 2.83 4.94 -17.55
C ASN A 32 2.00 3.79 -18.15
N ALA A 33 0.84 4.08 -18.74
CA ALA A 33 0.00 3.07 -19.39
C ALA A 33 0.72 2.37 -20.57
N GLN A 34 1.49 3.12 -21.37
CA GLN A 34 2.30 2.53 -22.44
C GLN A 34 3.38 1.61 -21.88
N ALA A 35 4.07 2.00 -20.80
CA ALA A 35 5.09 1.17 -20.16
C ALA A 35 4.49 -0.09 -19.53
N ALA A 36 3.34 0.03 -18.87
CA ALA A 36 2.59 -1.10 -18.31
C ALA A 36 2.18 -2.10 -19.39
N ALA A 37 1.62 -1.63 -20.51
CA ALA A 37 1.24 -2.50 -21.62
C ALA A 37 2.44 -3.21 -22.26
N ARG A 38 3.59 -2.53 -22.40
CA ARG A 38 4.83 -3.16 -22.88
C ARG A 38 5.36 -4.22 -21.93
N SER A 39 5.18 -4.01 -20.63
CA SER A 39 5.57 -4.95 -19.57
C SER A 39 4.60 -6.12 -19.38
N GLY A 40 3.49 -6.15 -20.15
CA GLY A 40 2.51 -7.23 -20.08
C GLY A 40 1.54 -7.14 -18.90
N LEU A 41 1.46 -5.99 -18.22
CA LEU A 41 0.48 -5.79 -17.15
C LEU A 41 -0.95 -5.79 -17.69
N ARG A 42 -1.86 -6.33 -16.89
CA ARG A 42 -3.31 -6.31 -17.11
C ARG A 42 -3.96 -5.13 -16.41
N GLN A 43 -3.41 -4.74 -15.26
CA GLN A 43 -3.86 -3.59 -14.50
C GLN A 43 -2.71 -2.67 -14.11
N LEU A 44 -2.97 -1.37 -14.13
CA LEU A 44 -2.05 -0.34 -13.67
C LEU A 44 -2.80 0.63 -12.75
N GLY A 45 -2.32 0.84 -11.53
CA GLY A 45 -2.80 1.88 -10.63
C GLY A 45 -1.95 3.14 -10.76
N ILE A 46 -2.62 4.27 -10.97
CA ILE A 46 -2.04 5.61 -10.82
C ILE A 46 -2.34 6.06 -9.38
N ALA A 47 -1.30 6.12 -8.55
CA ALA A 47 -1.43 6.32 -7.11
C ALA A 47 -0.62 7.52 -6.62
N ASP A 48 -0.73 8.65 -7.33
CA ASP A 48 -0.10 9.90 -6.92
C ASP A 48 -0.41 10.27 -5.46
N HIS A 49 0.57 10.87 -4.79
CA HIS A 49 0.45 11.23 -3.38
C HIS A 49 -0.66 12.24 -3.11
N GLY A 50 -1.35 12.05 -1.98
CA GLY A 50 -2.28 13.05 -1.47
C GLY A 50 -1.65 14.41 -1.15
N PRO A 51 -2.48 15.46 -0.98
CA PRO A 51 -2.04 16.86 -0.94
C PRO A 51 -1.25 17.25 0.31
N ALA A 52 -1.21 16.42 1.36
CA ALA A 52 -0.45 16.73 2.57
C ALA A 52 1.06 16.46 2.44
N MET A 53 1.49 15.78 1.37
CA MET A 53 2.91 15.58 1.10
C MET A 53 3.59 16.93 0.82
N ARG A 54 4.68 17.22 1.53
CA ARG A 54 5.31 18.54 1.50
C ARG A 54 6.11 18.79 0.21
N TRP A 55 6.49 20.05 0.01
CA TRP A 55 7.41 20.50 -1.04
C TRP A 55 6.93 20.26 -2.47
N GLY A 56 5.60 20.24 -2.68
CA GLY A 56 5.04 19.96 -4.00
C GLY A 56 5.23 18.52 -4.47
N LEU A 57 5.47 17.60 -3.53
CA LEU A 57 5.65 16.17 -3.85
C LEU A 57 4.31 15.40 -3.86
N GLY A 58 3.21 16.04 -3.53
CA GLY A 58 1.85 15.52 -3.65
C GLY A 58 1.04 16.33 -4.64
N VAL A 59 -0.18 15.86 -4.93
CA VAL A 59 -1.10 16.58 -5.82
C VAL A 59 -1.37 18.00 -5.32
N GLU A 60 -1.56 18.93 -6.26
CA GLU A 60 -1.81 20.34 -5.94
C GLU A 60 -3.13 20.52 -5.18
N SER A 61 -4.16 19.76 -5.54
CA SER A 61 -5.46 19.79 -4.89
C SER A 61 -6.26 18.50 -5.13
N LEU A 62 -7.42 18.37 -4.51
CA LEU A 62 -8.28 17.20 -4.71
C LEU A 62 -8.89 17.15 -6.12
N GLU A 63 -9.02 18.31 -6.79
CA GLU A 63 -9.48 18.41 -8.17
C GLU A 63 -8.52 17.74 -9.16
N THR A 64 -7.24 17.59 -8.80
CA THR A 64 -6.26 16.87 -9.62
C THR A 64 -6.69 15.43 -9.92
N PHE A 65 -7.40 14.76 -9.01
CA PHE A 65 -7.90 13.40 -9.22
C PHE A 65 -8.95 13.33 -10.35
N GLU A 66 -9.70 14.40 -10.62
CA GLU A 66 -10.63 14.44 -11.76
C GLU A 66 -9.87 14.55 -13.09
N THR A 67 -8.76 15.29 -13.11
CA THR A 67 -7.87 15.33 -14.28
C THR A 67 -7.27 13.96 -14.57
N ILE A 68 -6.75 13.28 -13.54
CA ILE A 68 -6.23 11.91 -13.67
C ILE A 68 -7.33 10.97 -14.14
N ARG A 69 -8.55 11.06 -13.58
CA ARG A 69 -9.70 10.26 -13.97
C ARG A 69 -10.03 10.40 -15.45
N ARG A 70 -9.99 11.62 -15.98
CA ARG A 70 -10.22 11.88 -17.40
C ARG A 70 -9.15 11.22 -18.26
N ASP A 71 -7.87 11.40 -17.92
CA ASP A 71 -6.77 10.75 -18.64
C ASP A 71 -6.90 9.22 -18.62
N ILE A 72 -7.29 8.64 -17.49
CA ILE A 72 -7.55 7.21 -17.32
C ILE A 72 -8.71 6.74 -18.20
N ARG A 73 -9.81 7.50 -18.25
CA ARG A 73 -10.96 7.18 -19.09
C ARG A 73 -10.56 7.13 -20.56
N ASP A 74 -9.84 8.14 -21.03
CA ASP A 74 -9.38 8.22 -22.42
C ASP A 74 -8.52 6.99 -22.78
N ILE A 75 -7.65 6.52 -21.87
CA ILE A 75 -6.84 5.30 -22.06
C ILE A 75 -7.71 4.03 -22.05
N ASN A 76 -8.62 3.90 -21.08
CA ASN A 76 -9.45 2.71 -20.93
C ASN A 76 -10.43 2.52 -22.10
N GLU A 77 -10.96 3.60 -22.67
CA GLU A 77 -11.82 3.58 -23.87
C GLU A 77 -11.10 2.98 -25.09
N VAL A 78 -9.77 3.13 -25.17
CA VAL A 78 -8.93 2.56 -26.24
C VAL A 78 -8.02 1.44 -25.75
N SER A 79 -8.35 0.78 -24.62
CA SER A 79 -7.55 -0.26 -23.96
C SER A 79 -7.13 -1.42 -24.87
N GLY A 80 -7.89 -1.72 -25.94
CA GLY A 80 -7.48 -2.67 -26.98
C GLY A 80 -6.13 -2.31 -27.63
N THR A 81 -5.84 -1.03 -27.78
CA THR A 81 -4.53 -0.49 -28.24
C THR A 81 -3.41 -0.75 -27.23
N TYR A 82 -3.78 -0.93 -25.96
CA TYR A 82 -2.90 -1.21 -24.82
C TYR A 82 -2.95 -2.69 -24.40
N ARG A 83 -3.24 -3.59 -25.34
CA ARG A 83 -3.28 -5.05 -25.11
C ARG A 83 -4.27 -5.47 -24.01
N GLY A 84 -5.36 -4.71 -23.84
CA GLY A 84 -6.38 -4.97 -22.82
C GLY A 84 -6.03 -4.46 -21.42
N LEU A 85 -5.00 -3.61 -21.27
CA LEU A 85 -4.67 -2.97 -20.00
C LEU A 85 -5.86 -2.15 -19.47
N SER A 86 -6.17 -2.36 -18.19
CA SER A 86 -7.09 -1.51 -17.42
C SER A 86 -6.29 -0.61 -16.47
N VAL A 87 -6.47 0.70 -16.61
CA VAL A 87 -5.87 1.69 -15.72
C VAL A 87 -6.88 2.06 -14.64
N LEU A 88 -6.41 2.06 -13.39
CA LEU A 88 -7.19 2.31 -12.18
C LEU A 88 -6.79 3.65 -11.57
N LEU A 89 -7.79 4.41 -11.13
CA LEU A 89 -7.58 5.65 -10.39
C LEU A 89 -7.35 5.32 -8.92
N GLY A 90 -6.18 5.64 -8.41
CA GLY A 90 -5.85 5.51 -7.00
C GLY A 90 -5.23 6.77 -6.40
N CYS A 91 -4.79 6.63 -5.17
CA CYS A 91 -4.04 7.64 -4.43
C CYS A 91 -3.17 6.94 -3.40
N GLU A 92 -1.90 7.33 -3.28
CA GLU A 92 -1.11 7.05 -2.09
C GLU A 92 -1.39 8.15 -1.04
N ALA A 93 -2.45 7.92 -0.27
CA ALA A 93 -2.86 8.83 0.78
C ALA A 93 -1.83 8.88 1.91
N ASN A 94 -1.69 10.04 2.54
CA ASN A 94 -0.81 10.23 3.68
C ASN A 94 -1.58 10.09 4.99
N ILE A 95 -1.04 9.31 5.94
CA ILE A 95 -1.54 9.30 7.31
C ILE A 95 -1.05 10.56 8.03
N ILE A 96 -1.95 11.49 8.39
CA ILE A 96 -1.61 12.88 8.75
C ILE A 96 -1.65 13.23 10.24
N ASP A 97 -2.15 12.33 11.08
CA ASP A 97 -2.23 12.53 12.53
C ASP A 97 -2.21 11.21 13.30
N PHE A 98 -2.19 11.31 14.63
CA PHE A 98 -2.12 10.14 15.50
C PHE A 98 -3.43 9.37 15.62
N GLU A 99 -4.52 9.92 15.10
CA GLU A 99 -5.83 9.27 15.02
C GLU A 99 -5.96 8.39 13.76
N GLY A 100 -4.95 8.40 12.89
CA GLY A 100 -4.92 7.62 11.66
C GLY A 100 -5.73 8.26 10.53
N ASN A 101 -6.04 9.55 10.58
CA ASN A 101 -6.75 10.21 9.48
C ASN A 101 -5.85 10.29 8.24
N LEU A 102 -6.49 10.25 7.07
CA LEU A 102 -5.84 10.46 5.78
C LEU A 102 -5.96 11.91 5.31
N ASP A 103 -5.10 12.32 4.38
CA ASP A 103 -5.17 13.60 3.68
C ASP A 103 -6.18 13.64 2.53
N ILE A 104 -6.95 12.56 2.35
CA ILE A 104 -8.10 12.49 1.47
C ILE A 104 -9.39 12.20 2.26
N PRO A 105 -10.51 12.88 1.95
CA PRO A 105 -11.77 12.70 2.66
C PRO A 105 -12.45 11.37 2.32
N PRO A 106 -13.36 10.86 3.19
CA PRO A 106 -14.03 9.57 2.98
C PRO A 106 -14.80 9.43 1.66
N TRP A 107 -15.35 10.53 1.15
CA TRP A 107 -16.04 10.53 -0.15
C TRP A 107 -15.06 10.20 -1.29
N LEU A 108 -13.84 10.74 -1.24
CA LEU A 108 -12.82 10.47 -2.26
C LEU A 108 -12.29 9.05 -2.12
N GLN A 109 -12.08 8.55 -0.90
CA GLN A 109 -11.71 7.14 -0.68
C GLN A 109 -12.74 6.17 -1.31
N SER A 110 -14.02 6.56 -1.34
CA SER A 110 -15.09 5.75 -1.94
C SER A 110 -15.13 5.83 -3.47
N ASP A 111 -14.67 6.95 -4.02
CA ASP A 111 -14.68 7.31 -5.45
C ASP A 111 -13.41 6.88 -6.20
N LEU A 112 -12.35 6.48 -5.47
CA LEU A 112 -11.15 5.85 -6.00
C LEU A 112 -11.35 4.33 -6.21
N ASP A 113 -10.74 3.80 -7.28
CA ASP A 113 -10.73 2.36 -7.59
C ASP A 113 -9.87 1.58 -6.59
N VAL A 114 -8.74 2.18 -6.17
CA VAL A 114 -7.81 1.60 -5.20
C VAL A 114 -7.22 2.69 -4.30
N VAL A 115 -7.33 2.52 -2.98
CA VAL A 115 -6.75 3.42 -1.99
C VAL A 115 -5.49 2.79 -1.41
N LEU A 116 -4.36 3.44 -1.67
CA LEU A 116 -3.08 3.18 -1.05
C LEU A 116 -2.92 4.15 0.12
N ALA A 117 -2.22 3.76 1.17
CA ALA A 117 -1.87 4.67 2.25
C ALA A 117 -0.46 4.41 2.76
N GLY A 118 0.28 5.49 3.00
CA GLY A 118 1.63 5.45 3.56
C GLY A 118 1.75 6.33 4.81
N PHE A 119 2.59 5.90 5.76
CA PHE A 119 2.99 6.75 6.87
C PHE A 119 4.34 7.40 6.53
N HIS A 120 4.30 8.63 6.03
CA HIS A 120 5.50 9.34 5.58
C HIS A 120 6.02 10.32 6.63
N VAL A 121 7.34 10.47 6.71
CA VAL A 121 7.97 11.42 7.63
C VAL A 121 7.95 12.85 7.07
N GLN A 122 7.71 13.00 5.77
CA GLN A 122 7.70 14.28 5.02
C GLN A 122 6.31 14.91 4.91
N ILE A 123 5.33 14.45 5.68
CA ILE A 123 3.97 15.00 5.66
C ILE A 123 3.89 16.35 6.39
N ARG A 124 2.91 17.16 6.02
CA ARG A 124 2.45 18.27 6.86
C ARG A 124 1.50 17.71 7.93
N PRO A 125 1.90 17.65 9.20
CA PRO A 125 1.04 17.13 10.25
C PRO A 125 -0.14 18.06 10.45
N ARG A 126 -1.28 17.49 10.86
CA ARG A 126 -2.50 18.26 11.16
C ARG A 126 -2.29 19.30 12.28
N SER A 127 -1.36 19.02 13.20
CA SER A 127 -1.00 19.92 14.30
C SER A 127 0.52 20.11 14.39
N LEU A 128 0.94 21.37 14.59
CA LEU A 128 2.34 21.74 14.84
C LEU A 128 2.90 21.02 16.08
N THR A 129 2.09 20.83 17.12
CA THR A 129 2.54 20.15 18.36
C THR A 129 2.78 18.67 18.12
N GLN A 130 1.93 18.00 17.33
CA GLN A 130 2.12 16.61 16.94
C GLN A 130 3.37 16.46 16.05
N GLY A 131 3.56 17.37 15.10
CA GLY A 131 4.76 17.42 14.26
C GLY A 131 6.05 17.53 15.06
N MET A 132 6.10 18.47 16.01
CA MET A 132 7.27 18.64 16.86
C MET A 132 7.55 17.42 17.72
N ARG A 133 6.51 16.80 18.29
CA ARG A 133 6.66 15.57 19.08
C ARG A 133 7.21 14.41 18.25
N TYR A 134 6.76 14.26 16.99
CA TYR A 134 7.29 13.25 16.09
C TYR A 134 8.80 13.43 15.84
N LEU A 135 9.23 14.68 15.55
CA LEU A 135 10.64 15.01 15.33
C LEU A 135 11.51 14.74 16.57
N VAL A 136 11.04 15.16 17.76
CA VAL A 136 11.75 14.94 19.02
C VAL A 136 11.91 13.46 19.34
N ASP A 137 10.81 12.70 19.28
CA ASP A 137 10.85 11.28 19.62
C ASP A 137 11.74 10.50 18.64
N ARG A 138 11.72 10.85 17.35
CA ARG A 138 12.62 10.27 16.36
C ARG A 138 14.09 10.57 16.69
N ALA A 139 14.43 11.81 17.03
CA ALA A 139 15.81 12.18 17.38
C ALA A 139 16.31 11.44 18.62
N LEU A 140 15.44 11.26 19.63
CA LEU A 140 15.78 10.61 20.89
C LEU A 140 15.73 9.08 20.83
N SER A 141 15.00 8.50 19.88
CA SER A 141 14.86 7.04 19.72
C SER A 141 16.20 6.31 19.56
N GLY A 142 17.16 6.91 18.84
CA GLY A 142 18.51 6.37 18.67
C GLY A 142 19.37 6.43 19.93
N MET A 143 18.92 7.15 20.96
CA MET A 143 19.67 7.39 22.21
C MET A 143 19.12 6.60 23.40
N SER A 144 17.90 6.05 23.31
CA SER A 144 17.24 5.37 24.42
C SER A 144 16.30 4.26 23.95
N SER A 145 16.54 3.04 24.43
CA SER A 145 15.68 1.88 24.16
C SER A 145 14.24 2.06 24.67
N TYR A 146 14.06 2.81 25.75
CA TYR A 146 12.74 3.15 26.28
C TYR A 146 11.98 4.06 25.31
N VAL A 147 12.64 5.09 24.77
CA VAL A 147 12.04 5.99 23.79
C VAL A 147 11.73 5.24 22.50
N ALA A 148 12.66 4.42 22.00
CA ALA A 148 12.44 3.57 20.82
C ALA A 148 11.22 2.64 20.99
N LYS A 149 11.03 2.04 22.18
CA LYS A 149 9.85 1.21 22.47
C LYS A 149 8.56 2.02 22.44
N ARG A 150 8.54 3.23 23.02
CA ARG A 150 7.36 4.11 22.99
C ARG A 150 7.03 4.60 21.59
N GLU A 151 8.06 4.93 20.82
CA GLU A 151 7.92 5.31 19.42
C GLU A 151 7.30 4.18 18.60
N ARG A 152 7.81 2.94 18.77
CA ARG A 152 7.26 1.74 18.13
C ARG A 152 5.78 1.54 18.44
N ILE A 153 5.40 1.63 19.72
CA ILE A 153 3.99 1.50 20.14
C ILE A 153 3.14 2.57 19.47
N ARG A 154 3.57 3.84 19.52
CA ARG A 154 2.81 4.93 18.89
C ARG A 154 2.68 4.71 17.39
N ASN A 155 3.78 4.50 16.68
CA ASN A 155 3.75 4.33 15.23
C ASN A 155 2.83 3.16 14.83
N THR A 156 2.84 2.08 15.61
CA THR A 156 1.91 0.95 15.43
C THR A 156 0.46 1.37 15.68
N ASP A 157 0.17 2.07 16.79
CA ASP A 157 -1.17 2.57 17.10
C ASP A 157 -1.70 3.48 15.98
N VAL A 158 -0.86 4.34 15.40
CA VAL A 158 -1.23 5.26 14.30
C VAL A 158 -1.57 4.51 13.02
N VAL A 159 -0.70 3.60 12.59
CA VAL A 159 -0.90 2.86 11.34
C VAL A 159 -2.10 1.91 11.47
N THR A 160 -2.26 1.25 12.62
CA THR A 160 -3.44 0.38 12.86
C THR A 160 -4.73 1.18 12.96
N ALA A 161 -4.72 2.36 13.57
CA ALA A 161 -5.87 3.26 13.55
C ALA A 161 -6.24 3.68 12.12
N ALA A 162 -5.24 3.95 11.26
CA ALA A 162 -5.49 4.28 9.86
C ALA A 162 -6.19 3.14 9.11
N LEU A 163 -5.72 1.91 9.28
CA LEU A 163 -6.34 0.71 8.69
C LEU A 163 -7.80 0.50 9.15
N ILE A 164 -8.09 0.81 10.42
CA ILE A 164 -9.42 0.60 11.00
C ILE A 164 -10.40 1.71 10.58
N ASN A 165 -9.93 2.96 10.54
CA ASN A 165 -10.80 4.12 10.40
C ASN A 165 -11.05 4.55 8.95
N ASN A 166 -10.32 3.99 7.98
CA ASN A 166 -10.37 4.41 6.58
C ASN A 166 -10.56 3.22 5.65
N LYS A 167 -11.01 3.49 4.42
CA LYS A 167 -11.01 2.50 3.34
C LYS A 167 -9.61 2.48 2.72
N ILE A 168 -8.75 1.57 3.20
CA ILE A 168 -7.39 1.36 2.68
C ILE A 168 -7.29 -0.05 2.12
N ASP A 169 -7.08 -0.15 0.82
CA ASP A 169 -6.91 -1.43 0.11
C ASP A 169 -5.48 -1.96 0.28
N ILE A 170 -4.48 -1.06 0.25
CA ILE A 170 -3.05 -1.40 0.32
C ILE A 170 -2.34 -0.44 1.26
N LEU A 171 -1.58 -0.96 2.23
CA LEU A 171 -0.63 -0.19 3.03
C LEU A 171 0.75 -0.21 2.33
N THR A 172 1.24 0.95 1.93
CA THR A 172 2.49 1.11 1.18
C THR A 172 3.72 1.01 2.08
N HIS A 173 4.77 0.40 1.52
CA HIS A 173 6.11 0.19 2.12
C HIS A 173 6.14 0.13 3.66
N PRO A 174 5.34 -0.75 4.30
CA PRO A 174 5.14 -0.73 5.74
C PRO A 174 6.44 -0.97 6.52
N GLY A 175 6.70 -0.09 7.49
CA GLY A 175 7.91 -0.16 8.32
C GLY A 175 9.17 0.43 7.67
N LEU A 176 9.06 0.98 6.45
CA LEU A 176 10.16 1.74 5.85
C LEU A 176 10.44 2.99 6.70
N ARG A 177 11.65 3.06 7.28
CA ARG A 177 12.13 4.19 8.11
C ARG A 177 11.28 4.48 9.36
N ILE A 178 10.30 3.63 9.67
CA ILE A 178 9.40 3.78 10.81
C ILE A 178 9.38 2.49 11.58
N ASN A 179 9.75 2.57 12.86
CA ASN A 179 9.72 1.42 13.76
C ASN A 179 8.27 1.09 14.12
N ILE A 180 7.81 -0.12 13.80
CA ILE A 180 6.44 -0.61 14.04
C ILE A 180 6.46 -2.06 14.57
N ASP A 181 5.36 -2.48 15.17
CA ASP A 181 5.09 -3.88 15.44
C ASP A 181 4.45 -4.55 14.23
N THR A 182 5.27 -5.27 13.47
CA THR A 182 4.82 -6.00 12.29
C THR A 182 3.74 -7.04 12.59
N ALA A 183 3.81 -7.73 13.72
CA ALA A 183 2.85 -8.78 14.04
C ALA A 183 1.49 -8.19 14.42
N GLU A 184 1.48 -7.09 15.19
CA GLU A 184 0.25 -6.35 15.52
C GLU A 184 -0.37 -5.75 14.26
N LEU A 185 0.43 -5.07 13.42
CA LEU A 185 -0.02 -4.52 12.15
C LEU A 185 -0.63 -5.58 11.24
N ALA A 186 0.05 -6.71 11.06
CA ALA A 186 -0.41 -7.78 10.17
C ALA A 186 -1.74 -8.40 10.63
N LYS A 187 -1.97 -8.51 11.95
CA LYS A 187 -3.27 -8.97 12.47
C LYS A 187 -4.39 -8.00 12.13
N VAL A 188 -4.15 -6.70 12.28
CA VAL A 188 -5.13 -5.67 11.91
C VAL A 188 -5.37 -5.66 10.40
N SER A 189 -4.32 -5.80 9.59
CA SER A 189 -4.45 -5.85 8.13
C SER A 189 -5.31 -7.03 7.66
N VAL A 190 -5.20 -8.18 8.32
CA VAL A 190 -6.08 -9.33 8.06
C VAL A 190 -7.54 -9.02 8.45
N GLN A 191 -7.76 -8.36 9.58
CA GLN A 191 -9.09 -7.99 10.05
C GLN A 191 -9.78 -6.96 9.15
N THR A 192 -9.04 -5.98 8.64
CA THR A 192 -9.56 -4.91 7.79
C THR A 192 -9.59 -5.31 6.31
N GLY A 193 -8.91 -6.41 5.95
CA GLY A 193 -8.69 -6.78 4.56
C GLY A 193 -7.76 -5.82 3.82
N THR A 194 -6.85 -5.17 4.54
CA THR A 194 -5.81 -4.34 3.94
C THR A 194 -4.62 -5.23 3.54
N LEU A 195 -4.20 -5.10 2.28
CA LEU A 195 -3.03 -5.78 1.75
C LEU A 195 -1.75 -5.05 2.17
N LEU A 196 -0.65 -5.79 2.33
CA LEU A 196 0.65 -5.23 2.69
C LEU A 196 1.56 -5.20 1.47
N GLU A 197 2.16 -4.05 1.19
CA GLU A 197 3.05 -3.92 0.04
C GLU A 197 4.42 -4.57 0.26
N ILE A 198 4.90 -5.26 -0.77
CA ILE A 198 6.30 -5.65 -0.98
C ILE A 198 6.87 -4.70 -2.05
N ASN A 199 7.48 -3.61 -1.59
CA ASN A 199 8.06 -2.59 -2.44
C ASN A 199 9.39 -3.05 -3.04
N CYS A 200 9.59 -2.87 -4.35
CA CYS A 200 10.76 -3.38 -5.07
C CYS A 200 12.07 -2.62 -4.79
N HIS A 201 12.09 -1.57 -3.96
CA HIS A 201 13.30 -0.80 -3.67
C HIS A 201 14.02 -1.17 -2.35
N HIS A 202 13.51 -2.11 -1.54
CA HIS A 202 13.98 -2.33 -0.16
C HIS A 202 14.22 -3.82 0.19
N ASP A 203 15.42 -4.18 0.67
CA ASP A 203 15.79 -5.61 0.86
C ASP A 203 15.62 -6.13 2.29
N ASP A 204 16.59 -5.88 3.17
CA ASP A 204 16.72 -6.69 4.39
C ASP A 204 15.59 -6.45 5.38
N ALA A 205 15.20 -5.19 5.58
CA ALA A 205 14.08 -4.83 6.45
C ALA A 205 12.74 -5.37 5.90
N MET A 206 12.57 -5.36 4.57
CA MET A 206 11.36 -5.84 3.91
C MET A 206 11.23 -7.36 4.05
N LEU A 207 12.32 -8.12 3.87
CA LEU A 207 12.29 -9.57 4.05
C LEU A 207 11.89 -9.98 5.47
N ALA A 208 12.44 -9.31 6.49
CA ALA A 208 12.08 -9.56 7.88
C ALA A 208 10.60 -9.24 8.14
N PHE A 209 10.13 -8.10 7.61
CA PHE A 209 8.73 -7.69 7.68
C PHE A 209 7.80 -8.74 7.07
N VAL A 210 8.04 -9.13 5.81
CA VAL A 210 7.20 -10.06 5.06
C VAL A 210 7.12 -11.42 5.76
N LYS A 211 8.23 -11.93 6.30
CA LYS A 211 8.25 -13.21 7.05
C LYS A 211 7.35 -13.17 8.28
N VAL A 212 7.39 -12.08 9.05
CA VAL A 212 6.56 -11.95 10.26
C VAL A 212 5.09 -11.76 9.88
N ALA A 213 4.81 -10.89 8.91
CA ALA A 213 3.45 -10.62 8.46
C ALA A 213 2.78 -11.86 7.85
N ALA A 214 3.52 -12.65 7.06
CA ALA A 214 3.00 -13.87 6.44
C ALA A 214 2.60 -14.93 7.48
N ARG A 215 3.37 -15.08 8.56
CA ARG A 215 3.02 -15.96 9.69
C ARG A 215 1.75 -15.54 10.41
N CYS A 216 1.37 -14.26 10.31
CA CYS A 216 0.14 -13.72 10.87
C CYS A 216 -1.04 -13.79 9.88
N GLY A 217 -0.86 -14.34 8.68
CA GLY A 217 -1.92 -14.53 7.68
C GLY A 217 -2.12 -13.35 6.73
N ALA A 218 -1.23 -12.35 6.74
CA ALA A 218 -1.33 -11.22 5.83
C ALA A 218 -1.21 -11.65 4.36
N ARG A 219 -1.87 -10.88 3.49
CA ARG A 219 -1.74 -10.98 2.03
C ARG A 219 -1.01 -9.76 1.49
N PHE A 220 -0.41 -9.92 0.33
CA PHE A 220 0.58 -9.00 -0.20
C PHE A 220 0.25 -8.55 -1.62
N VAL A 221 0.84 -7.41 -2.00
CA VAL A 221 1.00 -6.97 -3.38
C VAL A 221 2.48 -6.67 -3.61
N ILE A 222 3.00 -6.96 -4.80
CA ILE A 222 4.35 -6.55 -5.21
C ILE A 222 4.21 -5.32 -6.10
N SER A 223 4.82 -4.20 -5.72
CA SER A 223 4.69 -2.96 -6.50
C SER A 223 6.05 -2.41 -6.88
N SER A 224 6.14 -1.72 -8.02
CA SER A 224 7.38 -1.06 -8.42
C SER A 224 7.61 0.23 -7.65
N ASP A 225 6.54 0.94 -7.23
CA ASP A 225 6.62 2.32 -6.71
C ASP A 225 7.34 3.24 -7.71
N ALA A 226 6.89 3.16 -8.97
CA ALA A 226 7.58 3.79 -10.08
C ALA A 226 7.33 5.30 -10.12
N HIS A 227 8.41 6.09 -10.12
CA HIS A 227 8.42 7.53 -10.39
C HIS A 227 8.82 7.88 -11.82
N ASN A 228 9.22 6.89 -12.60
CA ASN A 228 9.48 7.01 -14.03
C ASN A 228 8.88 5.79 -14.76
N PRO A 229 8.25 5.98 -15.95
CA PRO A 229 7.71 4.88 -16.75
C PRO A 229 8.66 3.69 -16.95
N ASP A 230 9.98 3.92 -17.04
CA ASP A 230 10.98 2.86 -17.26
C ASP A 230 11.13 1.92 -16.06
N GLN A 231 10.64 2.30 -14.88
CA GLN A 231 10.64 1.48 -13.66
C GLN A 231 9.45 0.52 -13.61
N ILE A 232 8.38 0.80 -14.36
CA ILE A 232 7.23 -0.11 -14.46
C ILE A 232 7.69 -1.39 -15.17
N GLY A 233 7.42 -2.54 -14.56
CA GLY A 233 7.91 -3.83 -15.02
C GLY A 233 9.11 -4.40 -14.23
N GLN A 234 9.73 -3.62 -13.35
CA GLN A 234 10.91 -4.04 -12.59
C GLN A 234 10.54 -4.69 -11.25
N TYR A 235 10.12 -5.96 -11.29
CA TYR A 235 9.58 -6.68 -10.12
C TYR A 235 10.52 -7.75 -9.53
N GLU A 236 11.70 -7.93 -10.11
CA GLU A 236 12.63 -9.02 -9.78
C GLU A 236 12.94 -9.06 -8.29
N ARG A 237 13.13 -7.88 -7.70
CA ARG A 237 13.47 -7.70 -6.29
C ARG A 237 12.30 -8.05 -5.36
N GLY A 238 11.10 -7.59 -5.66
CA GLY A 238 9.90 -7.95 -4.90
C GLY A 238 9.59 -9.44 -4.96
N LEU A 239 9.74 -10.06 -6.14
CA LEU A 239 9.61 -11.50 -6.33
C LEU A 239 10.68 -12.28 -5.56
N GLU A 240 11.91 -11.79 -5.51
CA GLU A 240 12.98 -12.41 -4.72
C GLU A 240 12.68 -12.36 -3.22
N VAL A 241 12.19 -11.23 -2.70
CA VAL A 241 11.77 -11.09 -1.31
C VAL A 241 10.63 -12.07 -0.99
N ALA A 242 9.60 -12.13 -1.83
CA ALA A 242 8.50 -13.07 -1.68
C ALA A 242 8.98 -14.54 -1.62
N ARG A 243 9.89 -14.91 -2.55
CA ARG A 243 10.49 -16.25 -2.58
C ARG A 243 11.32 -16.54 -1.34
N LYS A 244 12.18 -15.61 -0.89
CA LYS A 244 13.00 -15.76 0.33
C LYS A 244 12.16 -15.80 1.61
N ALA A 245 10.99 -15.17 1.59
CA ALA A 245 10.02 -15.22 2.68
C ALA A 245 9.20 -16.53 2.69
N GLY A 246 9.23 -17.30 1.59
CA GLY A 246 8.47 -18.54 1.44
C GLY A 246 6.99 -18.31 1.13
N LEU A 247 6.63 -17.18 0.51
CA LEU A 247 5.26 -16.90 0.10
C LEU A 247 4.84 -17.82 -1.06
N CYS A 248 3.60 -18.29 -1.02
CA CYS A 248 2.95 -18.91 -2.17
C CYS A 248 2.16 -17.88 -3.01
N GLY A 249 1.84 -18.21 -4.26
CA GLY A 249 1.14 -17.30 -5.18
C GLY A 249 -0.27 -16.90 -4.71
N GLU A 250 -0.89 -17.67 -3.82
CA GLU A 250 -2.17 -17.34 -3.18
C GLU A 250 -2.07 -16.19 -2.17
N GLN A 251 -0.88 -15.98 -1.60
CA GLN A 251 -0.63 -14.90 -0.64
C GLN A 251 -0.33 -13.57 -1.32
N ILE A 252 -0.12 -13.55 -2.64
CA ILE A 252 0.25 -12.37 -3.41
C ILE A 252 -0.86 -12.10 -4.44
N MET A 253 -1.48 -10.92 -4.36
CA MET A 253 -2.76 -10.66 -5.02
C MET A 253 -2.63 -10.28 -6.49
N ASN A 254 -1.46 -9.78 -6.90
CA ASN A 254 -1.17 -9.32 -8.24
C ASN A 254 -0.20 -10.23 -9.00
N VAL A 255 -0.11 -11.51 -8.62
CA VAL A 255 0.68 -12.50 -9.35
C VAL A 255 -0.14 -13.70 -9.79
N ILE A 256 0.36 -14.36 -10.82
CA ILE A 256 -0.14 -15.64 -11.33
C ILE A 256 1.02 -16.61 -11.50
N ALA A 257 0.72 -17.90 -11.63
CA ALA A 257 1.71 -18.82 -12.17
C ALA A 257 1.86 -18.55 -13.68
N LYS A 258 3.10 -18.53 -14.16
CA LYS A 258 3.42 -18.27 -15.56
C LYS A 258 2.66 -19.23 -16.49
N GLY A 259 1.95 -18.68 -17.47
CA GLY A 259 1.15 -19.43 -18.43
C GLY A 259 -0.30 -19.71 -18.00
N GLU A 260 -0.69 -19.30 -16.80
CA GLU A 260 -2.10 -19.20 -16.44
C GLU A 260 -2.70 -17.89 -16.97
N ASP A 261 -4.02 -17.82 -17.11
CA ASP A 261 -4.72 -16.60 -17.55
C ASP A 261 -5.88 -16.15 -16.63
N PRO A 262 -5.72 -16.11 -15.30
CA PRO A 262 -6.76 -15.57 -14.42
C PRO A 262 -6.65 -14.03 -14.31
N GLU A 263 -7.80 -13.37 -14.23
CA GLU A 263 -7.87 -11.95 -13.84
C GLU A 263 -7.16 -11.66 -12.51
N PRO A 264 -6.60 -10.44 -12.29
CA PRO A 264 -6.01 -10.05 -11.02
C PRO A 264 -6.96 -10.25 -9.84
N LYS A 265 -6.42 -10.75 -8.71
CA LYS A 265 -7.23 -11.10 -7.53
C LYS A 265 -7.72 -9.88 -6.74
N LEU A 266 -7.11 -8.70 -6.96
CA LEU A 266 -7.43 -7.46 -6.25
C LEU A 266 -8.90 -7.04 -6.45
N ALA A 267 -9.44 -7.18 -7.66
CA ALA A 267 -10.83 -6.84 -7.99
C ALA A 267 -11.89 -7.61 -7.16
N ARG A 268 -11.48 -8.67 -6.46
CA ARG A 268 -12.35 -9.52 -5.62
C ARG A 268 -12.06 -9.42 -4.12
N PHE A 269 -11.04 -8.68 -3.69
CA PHE A 269 -10.72 -8.54 -2.27
C PHE A 269 -11.49 -7.39 -1.65
N ARG A 270 -12.81 -7.56 -1.54
CA ARG A 270 -13.61 -6.85 -0.53
C ARG A 270 -13.96 -7.87 0.54
N PRO A 271 -13.44 -7.78 1.77
CA PRO A 271 -13.96 -8.60 2.85
C PRO A 271 -15.47 -8.41 2.89
N SER A 272 -16.19 -9.52 2.96
CA SER A 272 -17.61 -9.47 3.32
C SER A 272 -17.71 -8.73 4.64
N THR A 273 -18.51 -7.66 4.66
CA THR A 273 -18.76 -6.75 5.78
C THR A 273 -17.72 -5.64 5.97
N HIS A 274 -18.01 -4.47 5.40
CA HIS A 274 -17.57 -3.21 5.98
C HIS A 274 -18.02 -3.20 7.46
N LEU A 275 -17.07 -3.11 8.40
CA LEU A 275 -17.34 -2.64 9.77
C LEU A 275 -17.61 -1.12 9.78
N ALA A 276 -18.32 -0.61 8.77
CA ALA A 276 -18.86 0.74 8.74
C ALA A 276 -20.12 0.76 9.62
N GLY A 277 -19.90 0.70 10.93
CA GLY A 277 -20.97 0.66 11.91
C GLY A 277 -20.39 0.52 13.31
N SER A 278 -20.22 1.67 13.97
CA SER A 278 -19.58 1.88 15.29
C SER A 278 -18.05 1.79 15.29
N ALA A 279 -17.41 2.92 15.59
CA ALA A 279 -16.02 2.95 16.03
C ALA A 279 -15.92 2.10 17.31
N LYS A 280 -15.53 0.82 17.18
CA LYS A 280 -15.17 0.01 18.35
C LYS A 280 -13.97 0.68 19.01
N LYS A 281 -14.14 1.07 20.27
CA LYS A 281 -13.02 1.59 21.07
C LYS A 281 -12.05 0.44 21.34
N ARG A 282 -10.77 0.75 21.53
CA ARG A 282 -9.69 -0.21 21.90
C ARG A 282 -10.09 -1.17 23.05
N SER A 283 -10.98 -0.74 23.94
CA SER A 283 -11.57 -1.56 25.01
C SER A 283 -12.28 -2.82 24.51
N ASP A 284 -12.84 -2.77 23.30
CA ASP A 284 -13.67 -3.84 22.74
C ASP A 284 -12.82 -4.86 21.98
N LEU A 285 -11.65 -4.44 21.46
CA LEU A 285 -10.67 -5.29 20.76
C LEU A 285 -9.69 -5.97 21.73
N SER A 286 -9.48 -5.40 22.93
CA SER A 286 -8.59 -5.97 23.95
C SER A 286 -9.10 -7.29 24.56
N LYS A 287 -10.41 -7.56 24.45
CA LYS A 287 -11.03 -8.78 25.01
C LYS A 287 -10.74 -10.02 24.18
N ASP A 288 -10.63 -9.89 22.86
CA ASP A 288 -10.41 -11.01 21.95
C ASP A 288 -8.92 -11.45 21.87
N LEU A 289 -8.00 -10.62 22.39
CA LEU A 289 -6.57 -10.92 22.42
C LEU A 289 -6.13 -11.79 23.62
N HIS A 290 -7.05 -12.12 24.55
CA HIS A 290 -6.74 -12.99 25.70
C HIS A 290 -7.05 -14.47 25.50
N GLU A 291 -7.73 -14.86 24.42
CA GLU A 291 -8.03 -16.27 24.13
C GLU A 291 -6.87 -17.04 23.46
N TYR A 292 -5.74 -16.40 23.17
CA TYR A 292 -4.59 -17.04 22.53
C TYR A 292 -3.27 -16.86 23.31
N LYS A 293 -3.32 -17.04 24.63
CA LYS A 293 -2.11 -17.24 25.45
C LYS A 293 -1.86 -18.72 25.71
#